data_AF-A0AA44EG04-F1
#
_entry.id   AF-A0AA44EG04-F1
#
_cell.length_a   1.000
_cell.length_b   1.000
_cell.length_c   1.000
_cell.angle_alpha   90.00
_cell.angle_beta   90.00
_cell.angle_gamma   90.00
#
_symmetry.space_group_name_H-M   'P 1'
#
loop_
_entity.id
_entity.type
_entity.pdbx_description
1 polymer ?
#
loop_
_entity_poly.entity_id
_entity_poly.type
_entity_poly.pdbx_seq_one_letter_code
_entity_poly.pdbx_strand_id
1 'polypeptide(L)' 'MALHSVDVDLDRFEHATVLAGLRLWQRNACRPDDLEYIACDGGDFTPLPSEQIDELIERINGVV' A
#
# COMPACT_ATOMS: atom_id res chain seq x y z
N MET A 1 -1.37 -3.73 -17.17
CA MET A 1 -1.34 -5.17 -16.83
C MET A 1 -2.19 -5.34 -15.58
N ALA A 2 -3.17 -6.25 -15.54
CA ALA A 2 -3.92 -6.48 -14.31
C ALA A 2 -3.15 -7.49 -13.45
N LEU A 3 -2.80 -7.11 -12.22
CA LEU A 3 -2.27 -8.07 -11.25
C LEU A 3 -3.43 -8.99 -10.87
N HIS A 4 -3.33 -10.28 -11.23
CA HIS A 4 -4.22 -11.29 -10.68
C HIS A 4 -3.91 -11.40 -9.18
N SER A 5 -4.97 -11.39 -8.36
CA SER A 5 -4.95 -11.57 -6.90
C SER A 5 -3.75 -12.38 -6.40
N VAL A 6 -2.91 -11.78 -5.54
CA VAL A 6 -1.87 -12.51 -4.81
C VAL A 6 -2.45 -12.86 -3.46
N ASP A 7 -2.74 -14.14 -3.24
CA ASP A 7 -3.20 -14.64 -1.94
C ASP A 7 -1.97 -14.80 -1.04
N VAL A 8 -1.86 -13.95 -0.02
CA VAL A 8 -0.78 -13.97 0.97
C VAL A 8 -1.41 -14.13 2.34
N ASP A 9 -1.06 -15.22 3.04
CA ASP A 9 -1.42 -15.40 4.44
C ASP A 9 -0.43 -14.61 5.31
N LEU A 10 -0.92 -13.57 5.98
CA LEU A 10 -0.13 -12.68 6.84
C LEU A 10 -0.42 -12.99 8.30
N ASP A 11 0.62 -13.18 9.10
CA ASP A 11 0.45 -13.22 10.54
C ASP A 11 0.09 -11.82 11.10
N ARG A 12 -0.26 -11.76 12.39
CA ARG A 12 -0.68 -10.50 13.03
C ARG A 12 0.39 -9.41 13.02
N PHE A 13 1.66 -9.77 13.12
CA PHE A 13 2.78 -8.83 13.12
C PHE A 13 3.07 -8.32 11.70
N GLU A 14 3.03 -9.20 10.71
CA GLU A 14 3.18 -8.87 9.29
C GLU A 14 2.04 -7.95 8.84
N HIS A 15 0.80 -8.30 9.18
CA HIS A 15 -0.37 -7.48 8.91
C HIS A 15 -0.25 -6.07 9.52
N ALA A 16 0.13 -5.98 10.80
CA ALA A 16 0.35 -4.69 11.46
C ALA A 16 1.45 -3.85 10.77
N THR A 17 2.50 -4.50 10.27
CA THR A 17 3.60 -3.86 9.55
C THR A 17 3.13 -3.29 8.21
N VAL A 18 2.36 -4.06 7.44
CA VAL A 18 1.78 -3.59 6.17
C VAL A 18 0.88 -2.37 6.41
N LEU A 19 -0.02 -2.44 7.41
CA LEU A 19 -0.90 -1.32 7.74
C LEU A 19 -0.12 -0.07 8.18
N ALA A 20 0.93 -0.23 8.98
CA ALA A 20 1.78 0.89 9.39
C ALA A 20 2.47 1.55 8.18
N GLY A 21 2.98 0.75 7.24
CA GLY A 21 3.57 1.23 5.99
C GLY A 21 2.57 2.01 5.14
N LEU A 22 1.37 1.48 4.94
CA LEU A 22 0.29 2.16 4.19
C LEU A 22 -0.12 3.48 4.85
N ARG A 23 -0.29 3.50 6.17
CA ARG A 23 -0.62 4.73 6.92
C ARG A 23 0.50 5.76 6.87
N LEU A 24 1.75 5.32 6.90
CA LEU A 24 2.90 6.19 6.71
C LEU A 24 2.89 6.78 5.29
N TRP A 25 2.64 5.95 4.28
CA TRP A 25 2.55 6.37 2.88
C TRP A 25 1.46 7.41 2.64
N GLN A 26 0.31 7.24 3.29
CA GLN A 26 -0.84 8.14 3.23
C GLN A 26 -0.57 9.52 3.87
N ARG A 27 0.18 9.54 4.98
CA ARG A 27 0.40 10.76 5.78
C ARG A 27 1.53 11.63 5.27
N ASN A 28 2.49 11.06 4.54
CA ASN A 28 3.64 11.81 4.04
C ASN A 28 3.30 12.53 2.74
N ALA A 29 3.21 13.86 2.80
CA ALA A 29 3.01 14.70 1.62
C ALA A 29 4.28 14.81 0.74
N CYS A 30 5.45 14.57 1.33
CA CYS A 30 6.74 14.55 0.63
C CYS A 30 7.40 13.20 0.88
N ARG A 31 7.79 12.53 -0.21
CA ARG A 31 8.39 11.20 -0.19
C ARG A 31 9.75 11.29 -0.88
N PRO A 32 10.80 10.63 -0.35
CA PRO A 32 12.05 10.48 -1.08
C PRO A 32 11.80 9.80 -2.43
N ASP A 33 12.44 10.30 -3.48
CA ASP A 33 12.27 9.82 -4.86
C ASP A 33 12.48 8.29 -4.96
N ASP A 34 13.46 7.74 -4.25
CA ASP A 34 13.74 6.30 -4.25
C ASP A 34 12.57 5.47 -3.68
N LEU A 35 11.89 5.98 -2.65
CA LEU A 35 10.73 5.30 -2.08
C LEU A 35 9.53 5.41 -3.00
N GLU A 36 9.35 6.55 -3.67
CA GLU A 36 8.31 6.73 -4.69
C GLU A 36 8.54 5.82 -5.88
N TYR A 37 9.77 5.69 -6.34
CA TYR A 37 10.17 4.76 -7.39
C TYR A 37 9.81 3.31 -7.03
N ILE A 38 10.15 2.86 -5.82
CA ILE A 38 9.83 1.50 -5.34
C ILE A 38 8.31 1.30 -5.24
N ALA A 39 7.58 2.25 -4.65
CA ALA A 39 6.14 2.13 -4.45
C ALA A 39 5.34 2.16 -5.77
N CYS A 40 5.94 2.69 -6.83
CA CYS A 40 5.37 2.81 -8.16
C CYS A 40 5.83 1.70 -9.12
N ASP A 41 6.35 0.59 -8.60
CA ASP A 41 6.92 -0.52 -9.38
C ASP A 41 7.97 -0.04 -10.39
N GLY A 42 8.94 0.75 -9.93
CA GLY A 42 9.97 1.32 -10.78
C GLY A 42 9.47 2.41 -11.74
N GLY A 43 8.36 3.08 -11.38
CA GLY A 43 7.76 4.15 -12.19
C GLY A 43 6.75 3.67 -13.22
N ASP A 44 6.42 2.38 -13.24
CA ASP A 44 5.40 1.80 -14.12
C ASP A 44 3.97 2.21 -13.72
N PHE A 45 3.77 2.62 -12.46
CA PHE A 45 2.47 3.06 -11.93
C PHE A 45 2.53 4.46 -11.31
N THR A 46 1.37 5.09 -11.15
CA THR A 46 1.25 6.32 -10.36
C THR A 46 1.07 5.98 -8.89
N PRO A 47 1.59 6.81 -7.95
CA PRO A 47 1.33 6.62 -6.54
C PRO A 47 -0.18 6.57 -6.25
N LEU A 48 -0.60 5.65 -5.38
CA LEU A 48 -1.99 5.61 -4.91
C LEU A 48 -2.32 6.91 -4.14
N PRO A 49 -3.46 7.57 -4.45
CA PRO A 49 -3.94 8.69 -3.65
C PRO A 49 -4.43 8.21 -2.28
N SER A 50 -4.46 9.13 -1.31
CA SER A 50 -4.80 8.82 0.08
C SER A 50 -6.13 8.11 0.27
N GLU A 51 -7.13 8.44 -0.55
CA GLU A 51 -8.46 7.80 -0.53
C GLU A 51 -8.39 6.32 -0.94
N GLN A 52 -7.66 6.00 -2.01
CA GLN A 52 -7.49 4.61 -2.44
C GLN A 52 -6.64 3.78 -1.47
N ILE A 53 -5.76 4.43 -0.70
CA ILE A 53 -5.04 3.77 0.39
C ILE A 53 -6.00 3.41 1.54
N ASP A 54 -6.97 4.27 1.87
CA ASP A 54 -8.00 3.93 2.87
C ASP A 54 -8.83 2.73 2.41
N GLU A 55 -9.29 2.72 1.16
CA GLU A 55 -10.04 1.60 0.58
C GLU A 55 -9.21 0.30 0.57
N LEU A 56 -7.90 0.39 0.31
CA LEU A 56 -6.99 -0.75 0.40
C LEU A 56 -6.86 -1.26 1.85
N ILE A 57 -6.75 -0.36 2.82
CA ILE A 57 -6.69 -0.71 4.24
C ILE A 57 -7.98 -1.40 4.70
N GLU A 58 -9.15 -0.92 4.27
CA GLU A 58 -10.44 -1.55 4.61
C GLU A 58 -10.57 -2.97 4.05
N ARG A 59 -10.16 -3.17 2.78
CA ARG A 59 -10.11 -4.50 2.16
C ARG A 59 -9.16 -5.44 2.88
N ILE A 60 -7.96 -4.98 3.25
CA ILE A 60 -6.97 -5.79 3.98
C ILE A 60 -7.49 -6.18 5.37
N ASN A 61 -8.18 -5.27 6.07
CA ASN A 61 -8.78 -5.56 7.37
C ASN A 61 -10.04 -6.45 7.31
N GLY A 62 -10.55 -6.76 6.11
CA GLY A 62 -11.78 -7.54 5.92
C GLY A 62 -13.04 -6.80 6.40
N VAL A 63 -13.06 -5.47 6.32
CA VAL A 63 -14.21 -4.62 6.73
C VAL A 63 -15.19 -4.37 5.57
N VAL A 64 -15.11 -5.15 4.50
CA VAL A 64 -15.91 -5.00 3.26
C VAL A 64 -16.92 -6.12 3.10
#